data_AF-A0A7R6VM08-F1
#
_entry.id   AF-A0A7R6VM08-F1
#
_cell.length_a   1.000
_cell.length_b   1.000
_cell.length_c   1.000
_cell.angle_alpha   90.00
_cell.angle_beta   90.00
_cell.angle_gamma   90.00
#
_symmetry.space_group_name_H-M   'P 1'
#
loop_
_entity.id
_entity.type
_entity.pdbx_description
1 polymer ?
#
loop_
_entity_poly.entity_id
_entity_poly.type
_entity_poly.pdbx_seq_one_letter_code
_entity_poly.pdbx_strand_id
1 'polypeptide(L)'
;MQSLIKKEGFTFAFDQNACASCNGACCRGESGYIWVSKEEIEKIADFLEISSDEFITNYLKKEGYRYSIKEIKVQQEYICIFFDEKSGCTIYPVRPKQCRDFPFWDRYKNGKNLKEVCKECIGIVL
;
A
#
# COMPACT_ATOMS: atom_id res chain seq x y z
N MET A 1 15.72 -12.74 17.59
CA MET A 1 14.62 -11.79 17.30
C MET A 1 15.23 -10.56 16.63
N GLN A 2 15.21 -10.48 15.30
CA GLN A 2 15.47 -9.22 14.58
C GLN A 2 14.26 -8.99 13.68
N SER A 3 13.39 -8.06 14.07
CA SER A 3 12.22 -7.61 13.30
C SER A 3 12.58 -6.53 12.28
N LEU A 4 13.86 -6.17 12.20
CA LEU A 4 14.38 -5.14 11.33
C LEU A 4 14.71 -5.71 9.94
N ILE A 5 13.99 -5.22 8.95
CA ILE A 5 14.21 -5.51 7.54
C ILE A 5 15.14 -4.41 6.97
N LYS A 6 16.19 -4.82 6.26
CA LYS A 6 17.07 -3.94 5.50
C LYS A 6 17.02 -4.35 4.02
N LYS A 7 17.06 -3.38 3.12
CA LYS A 7 17.19 -3.60 1.68
C LYS A 7 18.34 -2.79 1.10
N GLU A 8 19.01 -3.37 0.11
CA GLU A 8 20.12 -2.71 -0.58
C GLU A 8 19.68 -1.39 -1.22
N GLY A 9 20.52 -0.36 -1.06
CA GLY A 9 20.26 0.98 -1.57
C GLY A 9 19.34 1.84 -0.71
N PHE A 10 18.86 1.36 0.45
CA PHE A 10 18.09 2.16 1.39
C PHE A 10 18.95 2.55 2.59
N THR A 11 18.81 3.80 3.04
CA THR A 11 19.56 4.37 4.18
C THR A 11 18.82 4.23 5.50
N PHE A 12 17.82 3.34 5.56
CA PHE A 12 17.01 3.07 6.74
C PHE A 12 16.69 1.57 6.82
N ALA A 13 16.33 1.12 8.02
CA ALA A 13 15.72 -0.17 8.27
C ALA A 13 14.23 -0.01 8.57
N PHE A 14 13.47 -1.09 8.43
CA PHE A 14 12.04 -1.13 8.74
C PHE A 14 11.75 -2.13 9.85
N ASP A 15 11.18 -1.69 10.97
CA ASP A 15 10.66 -2.55 12.01
C ASP A 15 9.23 -2.99 11.69
N GLN A 16 9.06 -4.26 11.31
CA GLN A 16 7.75 -4.81 10.99
C GLN A 16 6.79 -4.83 12.19
N ASN A 17 7.30 -4.84 13.42
CA ASN A 17 6.45 -4.85 14.62
C ASN A 17 5.64 -3.56 14.76
N ALA A 18 6.14 -2.46 14.18
CA ALA A 18 5.45 -1.18 14.18
C ALA A 18 4.10 -1.23 13.46
N CYS A 19 3.88 -2.21 12.57
CA CYS A 19 2.59 -2.43 11.92
C CYS A 19 1.46 -2.74 12.91
N ALA A 20 1.76 -3.35 14.07
CA ALA A 20 0.75 -3.69 15.07
C ALA A 20 0.09 -2.45 15.70
N SER A 21 0.75 -1.29 15.64
CA SER A 21 0.27 -0.03 16.23
C SER A 21 0.16 1.12 15.23
N CYS A 22 0.40 0.89 13.93
CA CYS A 22 0.39 1.97 12.93
C CYS A 22 -1.01 2.34 12.42
N ASN A 23 -2.04 1.59 12.79
CA ASN A 23 -3.43 1.80 12.39
C ASN A 23 -3.63 1.96 10.86
N GLY A 24 -2.85 1.19 10.07
CA GLY A 24 -2.99 1.16 8.62
C GLY A 24 -2.48 2.40 7.89
N ALA A 25 -1.45 3.08 8.41
CA ALA A 25 -0.85 4.27 7.77
C ALA A 25 -0.49 4.10 6.28
N CYS A 26 -0.21 2.88 5.80
CA CYS A 26 0.06 2.62 4.37
C CYS A 26 -1.20 2.55 3.50
N CYS A 27 -2.40 2.57 4.09
CA CYS A 27 -3.70 2.49 3.41
C CYS A 27 -4.53 3.76 3.56
N ARG A 28 -4.03 4.78 4.27
CA ARG A 28 -4.73 6.05 4.53
C ARG A 28 -3.77 7.23 4.45
N GLY A 29 -4.24 8.40 4.03
CA GLY A 29 -3.43 9.62 3.99
C GLY A 29 -3.84 10.56 2.85
N GLU A 30 -2.84 11.13 2.18
CA GLU A 30 -3.07 11.94 0.97
C GLU A 30 -3.55 11.08 -0.20
N SER A 31 -4.31 11.69 -1.12
CA SER A 31 -4.77 11.03 -2.34
C SER A 31 -3.59 10.60 -3.20
N GLY A 32 -3.67 9.40 -3.76
CA GLY A 32 -2.60 8.84 -4.58
C GLY A 32 -3.07 7.74 -5.54
N TYR A 33 -2.10 7.11 -6.20
CA TYR A 33 -2.38 6.02 -7.13
C TYR A 33 -1.71 4.72 -6.67
N ILE A 34 -2.54 3.69 -6.48
CA ILE A 34 -2.13 2.30 -6.29
C ILE A 34 -2.42 1.57 -7.61
N TRP A 35 -1.49 1.69 -8.54
CA TRP A 35 -1.51 1.02 -9.82
C TRP A 35 -1.52 -0.49 -9.66
N VAL A 36 -2.39 -1.12 -10.44
CA VAL A 36 -2.47 -2.58 -10.55
C VAL A 36 -2.21 -3.02 -12.00
N SER A 37 -1.42 -4.07 -12.14
CA SER A 37 -1.21 -4.80 -13.38
C SER A 37 -2.37 -5.76 -13.68
N LYS A 38 -2.44 -6.28 -14.90
CA LYS A 38 -3.43 -7.30 -15.28
C LYS A 38 -3.36 -8.54 -14.37
N GLU A 39 -2.14 -9.00 -14.07
CA GLU A 39 -1.93 -10.15 -13.19
C GLU A 39 -2.40 -9.89 -11.75
N GLU A 40 -2.24 -8.66 -11.26
CA GLU A 40 -2.74 -8.27 -9.93
C GLU A 40 -4.26 -8.15 -9.91
N ILE A 41 -4.86 -7.67 -11.00
CA ILE A 41 -6.32 -7.64 -11.17
C ILE A 41 -6.89 -9.07 -11.06
N GLU A 42 -6.33 -10.02 -11.80
CA GLU A 42 -6.76 -11.43 -11.76
C GLU A 42 -6.60 -12.01 -10.34
N LYS A 43 -5.42 -11.85 -9.73
CA LYS A 43 -5.14 -12.38 -8.38
C LYS A 43 -6.04 -11.81 -7.29
N ILE A 44 -6.35 -10.51 -7.35
CA ILE A 44 -7.21 -9.88 -6.35
C ILE A 44 -8.67 -10.26 -6.59
N ALA A 45 -9.11 -10.32 -7.85
CA ALA A 45 -10.45 -10.76 -8.19
C ALA A 45 -10.71 -12.21 -7.73
N ASP A 46 -9.76 -13.12 -7.98
CA ASP A 46 -9.81 -14.51 -7.53
C ASP A 46 -9.89 -14.61 -6.00
N PHE A 47 -9.10 -13.81 -5.28
CA PHE A 47 -9.13 -13.77 -3.81
C PHE A 47 -10.46 -13.24 -3.25
N LEU A 48 -11.13 -12.35 -3.99
CA LEU A 48 -12.44 -11.81 -3.63
C LEU A 48 -13.59 -12.69 -4.15
N GLU A 49 -13.30 -13.77 -4.86
CA GLU A 49 -14.27 -14.68 -5.47
C GLU A 49 -15.23 -13.98 -6.46
N ILE A 50 -14.73 -12.98 -7.19
CA ILE A 50 -15.47 -12.24 -8.23
C ILE A 50 -14.75 -12.28 -9.58
N SER A 51 -15.44 -11.90 -10.65
CA SER A 51 -14.81 -11.79 -11.96
C SER A 51 -13.86 -10.59 -12.05
N SER A 52 -12.84 -10.66 -12.92
CA SER A 52 -11.94 -9.53 -13.17
C SER A 52 -12.69 -8.28 -13.69
N ASP A 53 -13.74 -8.45 -14.50
CA ASP A 53 -14.55 -7.34 -15.01
C ASP A 53 -15.33 -6.64 -13.90
N GLU A 54 -15.87 -7.42 -12.96
CA GLU A 54 -16.52 -6.91 -11.77
C GLU A 54 -15.51 -6.18 -10.87
N PHE A 55 -14.32 -6.76 -10.68
CA PHE A 55 -13.26 -6.13 -9.91
C PHE A 55 -12.85 -4.77 -10.50
N ILE A 56 -12.62 -4.72 -11.81
CA ILE A 56 -12.27 -3.50 -12.53
C ILE A 56 -13.35 -2.43 -12.35
N THR A 57 -14.62 -2.81 -12.53
CA THR A 57 -15.74 -1.86 -12.48
C THR A 57 -15.96 -1.32 -11.06
N ASN A 58 -15.97 -2.20 -10.07
CA ASN A 58 -16.36 -1.86 -8.70
C ASN A 58 -15.22 -1.28 -7.89
N TYR A 59 -13.98 -1.75 -8.07
CA TYR A 59 -12.87 -1.43 -7.18
C TYR A 59 -11.75 -0.60 -7.80
N LEU A 60 -11.72 -0.44 -9.12
CA LEU A 60 -10.65 0.30 -9.80
C LEU A 60 -11.13 1.60 -10.45
N LYS A 61 -10.27 2.61 -10.43
CA LYS A 61 -10.39 3.85 -11.18
C LYS A 61 -9.46 3.77 -12.40
N LYS A 62 -9.99 4.06 -13.58
CA LYS A 62 -9.18 4.15 -14.80
C LYS A 62 -8.57 5.55 -14.92
N GLU A 63 -7.26 5.60 -15.12
CA GLU A 63 -6.48 6.83 -15.31
C GLU A 63 -5.60 6.67 -16.54
N GLY A 64 -6.02 7.27 -17.65
CA GLY A 64 -5.43 7.04 -18.97
C GLY A 64 -5.48 5.56 -19.34
N TYR A 65 -4.30 4.95 -19.51
CA TYR A 65 -4.13 3.54 -19.88
C TYR A 65 -3.96 2.59 -18.69
N ARG A 66 -4.05 3.08 -17.45
CA ARG A 66 -3.77 2.31 -16.24
C ARG A 66 -4.98 2.26 -15.31
N TYR A 67 -5.00 1.27 -14.44
CA TYR A 67 -5.99 1.14 -13.36
C TYR A 67 -5.33 1.35 -12.01
N SER A 68 -5.95 2.17 -11.17
CA SER A 68 -5.60 2.35 -9.76
C SER A 68 -6.71 1.81 -8.88
N ILE A 69 -6.37 1.24 -7.71
CA ILE A 69 -7.37 0.94 -6.68
C ILE A 69 -8.07 2.25 -6.27
N LYS A 70 -9.40 2.18 -6.09
CA LYS A 70 -10.20 3.31 -5.62
C LYS A 70 -9.89 3.63 -4.16
N GLU A 71 -10.04 4.90 -3.84
CA GLU A 71 -9.97 5.45 -2.49
C GLU A 71 -11.30 6.14 -2.17
N ILE A 72 -11.68 6.11 -0.90
CA ILE A 72 -12.83 6.84 -0.35
C ILE A 72 -12.31 8.02 0.45
N LYS A 73 -12.92 9.20 0.27
CA LYS A 73 -12.58 10.37 1.05
C LYS A 73 -13.38 10.35 2.36
N VAL A 74 -12.68 10.30 3.49
CA VAL A 74 -13.27 10.35 4.83
C VAL A 74 -12.65 11.54 5.56
N GLN A 75 -13.47 12.54 5.87
CA GLN A 75 -13.02 13.82 6.43
C GLN A 75 -11.93 14.48 5.55
N GLN A 76 -10.70 14.58 6.06
CA GLN A 76 -9.55 15.18 5.39
C GLN A 76 -8.56 14.15 4.83
N GLU A 77 -8.87 12.85 4.94
CA GLU A 77 -8.00 11.77 4.46
C GLU A 77 -8.67 10.96 3.35
N TYR A 78 -7.84 10.32 2.54
CA TYR A 78 -8.23 9.29 1.58
C TYR A 78 -7.86 7.93 2.15
N ILE A 79 -8.79 6.98 2.07
CA ILE A 79 -8.65 5.63 2.59
C ILE A 79 -8.83 4.65 1.44
N CYS A 80 -7.92 3.69 1.30
CA CYS A 80 -8.04 2.62 0.33
C CYS A 80 -9.36 1.84 0.52
N ILE A 81 -10.07 1.51 -0.56
CA ILE A 81 -11.34 0.78 -0.50
C ILE A 81 -11.23 -0.60 0.19
N PHE A 82 -10.02 -1.16 0.27
CA PHE A 82 -9.75 -2.43 0.94
C PHE A 82 -9.25 -2.27 2.38
N PHE A 83 -9.33 -1.09 2.98
CA PHE A 83 -8.96 -0.89 4.38
C PHE A 83 -10.21 -0.95 5.27
N ASP A 84 -10.14 -1.81 6.28
CA ASP A 84 -11.10 -1.91 7.37
C ASP A 84 -10.41 -1.51 8.67
N GLU A 85 -11.03 -0.66 9.48
CA GLU A 85 -10.40 -0.13 10.70
C GLU A 85 -10.15 -1.20 11.78
N LYS A 86 -10.89 -2.31 11.76
CA LYS A 86 -10.78 -3.38 12.76
C LYS A 86 -9.77 -4.45 12.34
N SER A 87 -9.74 -4.78 11.06
CA SER A 87 -8.98 -5.91 10.51
C SER A 87 -7.82 -5.50 9.60
N GLY A 88 -7.68 -4.22 9.28
CA GLY A 88 -6.64 -3.70 8.42
C GLY A 88 -6.95 -3.88 6.93
N CYS A 89 -5.93 -4.21 6.13
CA CYS A 89 -6.13 -4.42 4.69
C CYS A 89 -6.82 -5.77 4.44
N THR A 90 -8.03 -5.75 3.90
CA THR A 90 -8.84 -6.95 3.64
C THR A 90 -8.26 -7.86 2.56
N ILE A 91 -7.40 -7.32 1.68
CA ILE A 91 -6.67 -8.07 0.65
C ILE A 91 -5.19 -8.28 0.99
N TYR A 92 -4.81 -8.25 2.27
CA TYR A 92 -3.41 -8.31 2.72
C TYR A 92 -2.54 -9.40 2.03
N PRO A 93 -3.03 -10.64 1.83
CA PRO A 93 -2.26 -11.72 1.19
C PRO A 93 -1.94 -11.47 -0.29
N VAL A 94 -2.83 -10.76 -0.99
CA VAL A 94 -2.75 -10.51 -2.44
C VAL A 94 -2.50 -9.03 -2.78
N ARG A 95 -2.05 -8.23 -1.80
CA ARG A 95 -1.71 -6.81 -1.96
C ARG A 95 -0.91 -6.55 -3.23
N PRO A 96 -1.20 -5.48 -4.00
CA PRO A 96 -0.38 -5.08 -5.13
C PRO A 96 1.09 -4.88 -4.74
N LYS A 97 1.99 -4.99 -5.73
CA LYS A 97 3.43 -4.81 -5.58
C LYS A 97 3.76 -3.47 -4.92
N GLN A 98 3.09 -2.38 -5.32
CA GLN A 98 3.31 -1.09 -4.68
C GLN A 98 3.01 -1.14 -3.17
N CYS A 99 1.91 -1.76 -2.75
CA CYS A 99 1.59 -1.91 -1.32
C CYS A 99 2.56 -2.83 -0.56
N ARG A 100 3.06 -3.90 -1.22
CA ARG A 100 4.05 -4.82 -0.62
C ARG A 100 5.44 -4.22 -0.51
N ASP A 101 5.81 -3.35 -1.45
CA ASP A 101 7.14 -2.77 -1.50
C ASP A 101 7.30 -1.61 -0.52
N PHE A 102 6.21 -0.98 -0.06
CA PHE A 102 6.26 0.04 0.98
C PHE A 102 6.86 -0.52 2.29
N PRO A 103 7.77 0.19 2.98
CA PRO A 103 8.25 1.56 2.70
C PRO A 103 9.49 1.63 1.77
N PHE A 104 9.94 0.52 1.18
CA PHE A 104 11.11 0.44 0.31
C PHE A 104 10.81 0.77 -1.16
N TRP A 105 10.14 1.89 -1.43
CA TRP A 105 9.94 2.37 -2.79
C TRP A 105 11.20 3.03 -3.36
N ASP A 106 11.41 2.90 -4.68
CA ASP A 106 12.60 3.47 -5.35
C ASP A 106 12.76 4.99 -5.15
N ARG A 107 11.66 5.72 -4.91
CA ARG A 107 11.71 7.17 -4.58
C ARG A 107 12.44 7.49 -3.28
N TYR A 108 12.61 6.49 -2.39
CA TYR A 108 13.33 6.63 -1.12
C TYR A 108 14.76 6.06 -1.16
N LYS A 109 15.15 5.48 -2.30
CA LYS A 109 16.47 4.88 -2.48
C LYS A 109 17.56 5.96 -2.40
N ASN A 110 18.73 5.58 -1.90
CA ASN A 110 19.89 6.43 -1.66
C ASN A 110 19.59 7.67 -0.80
N GLY A 111 18.64 7.56 0.14
CA GLY A 111 18.29 8.62 1.09
C GLY A 111 17.44 9.76 0.50
N LYS A 112 16.97 9.62 -0.75
CA LYS A 112 16.02 10.57 -1.35
C LYS A 112 14.72 10.57 -0.56
N ASN A 113 14.06 11.72 -0.40
CA ASN A 113 12.74 11.82 0.24
C ASN A 113 12.63 11.13 1.62
N LEU A 114 13.75 10.96 2.33
CA LEU A 114 13.79 10.20 3.58
C LEU A 114 12.87 10.80 4.66
N LYS A 115 12.77 12.14 4.68
CA LYS A 115 11.87 12.86 5.59
C LYS A 115 10.40 12.56 5.33
N GLU A 116 10.02 12.22 4.10
CA GLU A 116 8.63 11.89 3.75
C GLU A 116 8.29 10.51 4.27
N VAL A 117 9.11 9.49 3.97
CA VAL A 117 8.84 8.12 4.44
C VAL A 117 8.86 8.01 5.97
N CYS A 118 9.71 8.78 6.66
CA CYS A 118 9.69 8.84 8.14
C CYS A 118 8.40 9.45 8.71
N LYS A 119 7.71 10.33 7.96
CA LYS A 119 6.41 10.88 8.36
C LYS A 119 5.27 9.90 8.08
N GLU A 120 5.37 9.16 6.97
CA GLU A 120 4.33 8.22 6.54
C GLU A 120 4.37 6.88 7.31
N CYS A 121 5.56 6.44 7.74
CA CYS A 121 5.74 5.14 8.38
C CYS A 121 6.51 5.24 9.71
N ILE A 122 5.82 4.95 10.81
CA ILE A 122 6.41 4.91 12.16
C ILE A 122 7.42 3.76 12.36
N GLY A 123 7.48 2.80 11.42
CA GLY A 123 8.41 1.67 11.47
C GLY A 123 9.79 1.98 10.89
N ILE A 124 10.04 3.20 10.41
CA ILE A 124 11.34 3.59 9.85
C ILE A 124 12.36 3.81 10.97
N VAL A 125 13.50 3.13 10.86
CA VAL A 125 14.63 3.22 11.79
C VAL A 125 15.86 3.70 11.01
N LEU A 126 16.45 4.82 11.44
CA LEU A 126 17.61 5.45 10.81
C LEU A 126 18.94 4.92 11.40
#